data_AF-A0A2W0FZU9-F1
#
_entry.id   AF-A0A2W0FZU9-F1
#
_cell.length_a   1.000
_cell.length_b   1.000
_cell.length_c   1.000
_cell.angle_alpha   90.00
_cell.angle_beta   90.00
_cell.angle_gamma   90.00
#
_symmetry.space_group_name_H-M   'P 1'
#
loop_
_entity.id
_entity.type
_entity.pdbx_description
1 polymer ?
#
loop_
_entity_poly.entity_id
_entity_poly.type
_entity_poly.pdbx_seq_one_letter_code
_entity_poly.pdbx_strand_id
1 'polypeptide(L)'
;MSFKITKQNEYINFYNADDFKLDDGTSITEIGLRLSKDNGDMAPLLNFSPSGQCITLDTVKMHFPQLVLTDYPQGRSENEVTSYTAPKDSNGQKVSFSFTVKKPECLDSVVISAE
;
A
#
# COMPACT_ATOMS: atom_id res chain seq x y z
N MET A 1 -6.92 -6.58 -15.88
CA MET A 1 -6.68 -6.95 -14.47
C MET A 1 -7.99 -7.41 -13.86
N SER A 2 -8.00 -8.51 -13.11
CA SER A 2 -9.21 -9.01 -12.44
C SER A 2 -8.89 -9.44 -11.00
N PHE A 3 -9.81 -9.13 -10.08
CA PHE A 3 -9.71 -9.54 -8.69
C PHE A 3 -10.43 -10.87 -8.47
N LYS A 4 -9.77 -11.79 -7.78
CA LYS A 4 -10.32 -13.09 -7.38
C LYS A 4 -10.36 -13.15 -5.87
N ILE A 5 -11.45 -13.67 -5.33
CA ILE A 5 -11.57 -13.85 -3.88
C ILE A 5 -10.62 -14.96 -3.42
N THR A 6 -9.84 -14.70 -2.38
CA THR A 6 -8.83 -15.64 -1.85
C THR A 6 -9.17 -16.11 -0.44
N LYS A 7 -9.79 -15.25 0.35
CA LYS A 7 -10.21 -15.55 1.72
C LYS A 7 -11.45 -14.75 2.07
N GLN A 8 -12.24 -15.29 2.99
CA GLN A 8 -13.38 -14.59 3.58
C GLN A 8 -13.39 -14.86 5.08
N ASN A 9 -13.83 -13.88 5.86
CA ASN A 9 -14.27 -14.10 7.24
C ASN A 9 -15.70 -13.57 7.42
N GLU A 10 -16.19 -13.46 8.65
CA GLU A 10 -17.54 -12.97 8.93
C GLU A 10 -17.80 -11.56 8.38
N TYR A 11 -16.79 -10.67 8.35
CA TYR A 11 -16.95 -9.24 8.06
C TYR A 11 -16.31 -8.78 6.73
N ILE A 12 -15.27 -9.47 6.26
CA ILE A 12 -14.37 -9.01 5.20
C ILE A 12 -14.22 -10.07 4.11
N ASN A 13 -14.29 -9.62 2.86
CA ASN A 13 -13.82 -10.34 1.69
C ASN A 13 -12.41 -9.88 1.33
N PHE A 14 -11.50 -10.84 1.16
CA PHE A 14 -10.13 -10.61 0.73
C PHE A 14 -10.00 -11.06 -0.73
N TYR A 15 -9.53 -10.17 -1.58
CA TYR A 15 -9.30 -10.42 -2.99
C TYR A 15 -7.83 -10.20 -3.32
N ASN A 16 -7.31 -10.99 -4.26
CA ASN A 16 -6.03 -10.72 -4.89
C ASN A 16 -6.21 -10.54 -6.39
N ALA A 17 -5.31 -9.78 -7.00
CA ALA A 17 -5.16 -9.73 -8.45
C ALA A 17 -3.83 -10.36 -8.87
N ASP A 18 -3.77 -10.81 -10.12
CA ASP A 18 -2.52 -11.30 -10.72
C ASP A 18 -1.55 -10.12 -10.93
N ASP A 19 -0.25 -10.37 -10.73
CA ASP A 19 0.81 -9.39 -10.93
C ASP A 19 0.84 -8.87 -12.38
N PHE A 20 1.22 -7.61 -12.57
CA PHE A 20 1.36 -7.02 -13.90
C PHE A 20 2.56 -6.07 -13.98
N LYS A 21 2.98 -5.75 -15.20
CA LYS A 21 4.07 -4.80 -15.46
C LYS A 21 3.55 -3.51 -16.07
N LEU A 22 4.15 -2.40 -15.66
CA LEU A 22 4.00 -1.08 -16.28
C LEU A 22 4.92 -0.98 -17.51
N ASP A 23 4.67 0.02 -18.35
CA ASP A 23 5.41 0.26 -19.58
C ASP A 23 6.90 0.58 -19.33
N ASP A 24 7.25 1.10 -18.16
CA ASP A 24 8.62 1.38 -17.73
C ASP A 24 9.36 0.15 -17.19
N GLY A 25 8.70 -1.02 -17.15
CA GLY A 25 9.27 -2.28 -16.66
C GLY A 25 9.06 -2.52 -15.16
N THR A 26 8.47 -1.59 -14.42
CA THR A 26 8.10 -1.78 -13.00
C THR A 26 7.03 -2.86 -12.91
N SER A 27 7.24 -3.82 -12.01
CA SER A 27 6.25 -4.86 -11.70
C SER A 27 5.42 -4.44 -10.50
N ILE A 28 4.11 -4.59 -10.57
CA ILE A 28 3.19 -4.41 -9.46
C ILE A 28 2.78 -5.79 -8.99
N THR A 29 3.13 -6.12 -7.75
CA THR A 29 2.94 -7.44 -7.15
C THR A 29 2.15 -7.33 -5.85
N GLU A 30 1.78 -8.49 -5.28
CA GLU A 30 1.13 -8.58 -3.95
C GLU A 30 -0.16 -7.74 -3.84
N ILE A 31 -0.87 -7.65 -4.96
CA ILE A 31 -2.05 -6.79 -5.08
C ILE A 31 -3.20 -7.41 -4.30
N GLY A 32 -3.55 -6.76 -3.19
CA GLY A 32 -4.61 -7.19 -2.27
C GLY A 32 -5.69 -6.13 -2.13
N LEU A 33 -6.95 -6.56 -2.13
CA LEU A 33 -8.10 -5.70 -1.88
C LEU A 33 -8.94 -6.30 -0.75
N ARG A 34 -9.29 -5.47 0.23
CA ARG A 34 -10.18 -5.83 1.34
C ARG A 34 -11.44 -4.99 1.24
N LEU A 35 -12.57 -5.67 1.17
CA LEU A 35 -13.89 -5.04 1.17
C LEU A 35 -14.72 -5.61 2.31
N SER A 36 -15.44 -4.74 3.01
CA SER A 36 -16.48 -5.17 3.93
C SER A 36 -17.58 -5.93 3.17
N LYS A 37 -18.15 -6.96 3.80
CA LYS A 37 -19.33 -7.67 3.26
C LYS A 37 -20.58 -6.82 3.34
N ASP A 38 -20.70 -6.05 4.42
CA ASP A 38 -21.79 -5.12 4.64
C ASP A 38 -21.32 -3.69 4.36
N ASN A 39 -22.17 -2.92 3.68
CA ASN A 39 -21.85 -1.54 3.29
C ASN A 39 -21.70 -0.66 4.54
N GLY A 40 -20.46 -0.28 4.88
CA GLY A 40 -20.17 0.75 5.87
C GLY A 40 -19.40 0.29 7.12
N ASP A 41 -19.27 -1.02 7.37
CA ASP A 41 -18.64 -1.50 8.60
C ASP A 41 -17.12 -1.36 8.63
N MET A 42 -16.47 -1.50 7.47
CA MET A 42 -15.04 -1.24 7.31
C MET A 42 -14.74 -0.54 6.00
N ALA A 43 -13.86 0.44 6.07
CA ALA A 43 -13.40 1.15 4.90
C ALA A 43 -12.59 0.22 3.97
N PRO A 44 -12.76 0.35 2.65
CA PRO A 44 -11.99 -0.43 1.68
C PRO A 44 -10.50 -0.13 1.82
N LEU A 45 -9.69 -1.17 1.63
CA LEU A 45 -8.23 -1.07 1.64
C LEU A 45 -7.66 -1.83 0.45
N LEU A 46 -6.86 -1.13 -0.35
CA LEU A 46 -6.06 -1.68 -1.45
C LEU A 46 -4.59 -1.60 -1.07
N ASN A 47 -3.85 -2.70 -1.25
CA ASN A 47 -2.40 -2.72 -1.07
C ASN A 47 -1.73 -3.36 -2.28
N PHE A 48 -0.49 -2.95 -2.55
CA PHE A 48 0.37 -3.57 -3.56
C PHE A 48 1.84 -3.21 -3.29
N SER A 49 2.73 -3.96 -3.92
CA SER A 49 4.17 -3.82 -3.78
C SER A 49 4.80 -3.54 -5.17
N PRO A 50 5.38 -2.35 -5.41
CA PRO A 50 6.14 -2.10 -6.63
C PRO A 50 7.51 -2.77 -6.54
N SER A 51 7.95 -3.41 -7.62
CA SER A 51 9.25 -4.05 -7.73
C SER A 51 9.88 -3.85 -9.11
N GLY A 52 11.19 -4.08 -9.21
CA GLY A 52 11.98 -3.71 -10.39
C GLY A 52 12.73 -2.41 -10.15
N GLN A 53 12.23 -1.29 -10.67
CA GLN A 53 12.87 0.02 -10.46
C GLN A 53 12.68 0.49 -9.01
N CYS A 54 13.76 0.94 -8.39
CA CYS A 54 13.72 1.51 -7.05
C CYS A 54 13.02 2.87 -7.06
N ILE A 55 11.87 2.98 -6.38
CA ILE A 55 11.18 4.24 -6.13
C ILE A 55 11.65 4.76 -4.78
N THR A 56 12.40 5.87 -4.77
CA THR A 56 12.95 6.44 -3.53
C THR A 56 11.92 7.33 -2.81
N LEU A 57 12.13 7.57 -1.51
CA LEU A 57 11.31 8.52 -0.76
C LEU A 57 11.30 9.92 -1.39
N ASP A 58 12.42 10.37 -1.96
CA ASP A 58 12.49 11.65 -2.65
C ASP A 58 11.60 11.67 -3.90
N THR A 59 11.60 10.60 -4.70
CA THR A 59 10.68 10.44 -5.82
C THR A 59 9.22 10.47 -5.35
N VAL A 60 8.89 9.78 -4.25
CA VAL A 60 7.52 9.85 -3.70
C VAL A 60 7.18 11.28 -3.25
N LYS A 61 8.08 11.97 -2.57
CA LYS A 61 7.88 13.37 -2.11
C LYS A 61 7.74 14.37 -3.26
N MET A 62 8.31 14.11 -4.44
CA MET A 62 8.05 14.96 -5.62
C MET A 62 6.57 14.94 -6.02
N HIS A 63 5.89 13.82 -5.84
CA HIS A 63 4.46 13.67 -6.15
C HIS A 63 3.55 13.93 -4.94
N PHE A 64 4.04 13.68 -3.73
CA PHE A 64 3.34 13.87 -2.47
C PHE A 64 4.19 14.74 -1.53
N PRO A 65 4.30 16.07 -1.77
CA PRO A 65 5.19 16.95 -1.00
C PRO A 65 4.79 17.12 0.46
N GLN A 66 3.57 16.73 0.79
CA GLN A 66 2.88 16.88 2.07
C GLN A 66 2.83 15.58 2.89
N LEU A 67 3.69 14.60 2.57
CA LEU A 67 3.81 13.36 3.32
C LEU A 67 4.21 13.61 4.78
N VAL A 68 3.57 12.90 5.70
CA VAL A 68 3.91 12.89 7.13
C VAL A 68 4.35 11.49 7.54
N LEU A 69 5.34 11.40 8.44
CA LEU A 69 5.76 10.14 9.05
C LEU A 69 4.64 9.61 9.95
N THR A 70 4.17 8.39 9.69
CA THR A 70 3.06 7.77 10.42
C THR A 70 3.42 6.46 11.11
N ASP A 71 4.51 5.82 10.71
CA ASP A 71 5.02 4.63 11.36
C ASP A 71 6.55 4.59 11.29
N TYR A 72 7.18 4.01 12.31
CA TYR A 72 8.64 3.88 12.38
C TYR A 72 9.06 2.57 13.10
N PRO A 73 10.19 1.98 12.71
CA PRO A 73 10.69 0.75 13.33
C PRO A 73 10.96 0.93 14.84
N GLN A 74 10.49 -0.02 15.64
CA GLN A 74 10.68 -0.08 17.08
C GLN A 74 11.77 -1.08 17.50
N GLY A 75 12.44 -1.72 16.54
CA GLY A 75 13.52 -2.68 16.77
C GLY A 75 13.05 -4.07 17.16
N ARG A 76 11.80 -4.45 16.86
CA ARG A 76 11.24 -5.77 17.22
C ARG A 76 11.40 -6.79 16.09
N SER A 77 11.63 -6.34 14.86
CA SER A 77 11.77 -7.20 13.68
C SER A 77 12.52 -6.50 12.55
N GLU A 78 13.27 -7.27 11.77
CA GLU A 78 13.91 -6.77 10.54
C GLU A 78 12.90 -6.47 9.41
N ASN A 79 11.65 -6.96 9.54
CA ASN A 79 10.57 -6.69 8.58
C ASN A 79 9.76 -5.45 8.97
N GLU A 80 10.17 -4.71 10.00
CA GLU A 80 9.56 -3.42 10.31
C GLU A 80 9.76 -2.41 9.17
N VAL A 81 8.87 -1.43 9.12
CA VAL A 81 8.83 -0.42 8.06
C VAL A 81 8.85 0.99 8.65
N THR A 82 9.36 1.92 7.86
CA THR A 82 9.08 3.35 8.02
C THR A 82 7.97 3.70 7.05
N SER A 83 6.87 4.28 7.53
CA SER A 83 5.72 4.62 6.68
C SER A 83 5.46 6.11 6.66
N TYR A 84 5.18 6.63 5.47
CA TYR A 84 4.79 8.01 5.23
C TYR A 84 3.39 8.04 4.61
N THR A 85 2.50 8.89 5.12
CA THR A 85 1.12 8.96 4.64
C THR A 85 0.80 10.34 4.09
N ALA A 86 0.14 10.38 2.95
CA ALA A 86 -0.38 11.62 2.37
C ALA A 86 -1.66 12.04 3.12
N PRO A 87 -1.93 13.35 3.24
CA PRO A 87 -3.20 13.86 3.74
C PRO A 87 -4.36 13.28 2.92
N LYS A 88 -5.54 13.20 3.55
CA LYS A 88 -6.76 12.75 2.87
C LYS A 88 -7.03 13.58 1.62
N ASP A 89 -7.39 12.91 0.54
CA ASP A 89 -7.91 13.58 -0.65
C ASP A 89 -9.37 14.07 -0.44
N SER A 90 -9.95 14.70 -1.46
CA SER A 90 -11.34 15.18 -1.42
C SER A 90 -12.38 14.07 -1.25
N ASN A 91 -12.00 12.82 -1.48
CA ASN A 91 -12.85 11.64 -1.33
C ASN A 91 -12.62 10.91 0.01
N GLY A 92 -11.79 11.48 0.90
CA GLY A 92 -11.44 10.87 2.19
C GLY A 92 -10.41 9.75 2.10
N GLN A 93 -9.78 9.53 0.95
CA GLN A 93 -8.77 8.48 0.75
C GLN A 93 -7.40 8.95 1.23
N LYS A 94 -6.69 8.07 1.93
CA LYS A 94 -5.28 8.23 2.30
C LYS A 94 -4.43 7.26 1.48
N VAL A 95 -3.20 7.69 1.19
CA VAL A 95 -2.18 6.85 0.57
C VAL A 95 -0.97 6.79 1.50
N SER A 96 -0.55 5.60 1.87
CA SER A 96 0.61 5.33 2.72
C SER A 96 1.68 4.60 1.91
N PHE A 97 2.93 5.01 2.11
CA PHE A 97 4.12 4.50 1.44
C PHE A 97 5.08 3.96 2.49
N SER A 98 5.45 2.69 2.37
CA SER A 98 6.25 1.99 3.38
C SER A 98 7.59 1.54 2.82
N PHE A 99 8.64 1.71 3.63
CA PHE A 99 10.03 1.39 3.31
C PHE A 99 10.55 0.44 4.39
N THR A 100 11.00 -0.76 4.01
CA THR A 100 11.46 -1.76 5.00
C THR A 100 12.81 -1.40 5.59
N VAL A 101 13.08 -1.82 6.83
CA VAL A 101 14.42 -1.68 7.45
C VAL A 101 15.51 -2.36 6.62
N LYS A 102 15.17 -3.46 5.93
CA LYS A 102 16.10 -4.19 5.06
C LYS A 102 16.50 -3.42 3.81
N LYS A 103 15.59 -2.60 3.26
CA LYS A 103 15.79 -1.84 2.03
C LYS A 103 15.17 -0.43 2.14
N PRO A 104 15.69 0.41 3.05
CA PRO A 104 15.05 1.66 3.42
C PRO A 104 15.02 2.70 2.30
N GLU A 105 15.86 2.54 1.28
CA GLU A 105 15.98 3.45 0.15
C GLU A 105 14.94 3.22 -0.96
N CYS A 106 14.28 2.06 -0.97
CA CYS A 106 13.28 1.71 -2.00
C CYS A 106 11.92 1.45 -1.38
N LEU A 107 10.89 1.98 -2.03
CA LEU A 107 9.49 1.73 -1.71
C LEU A 107 9.21 0.23 -1.77
N ASP A 108 8.64 -0.29 -0.70
CA ASP A 108 8.32 -1.71 -0.54
C ASP A 108 6.83 -1.96 -0.80
N SER A 109 5.96 -1.15 -0.18
CA SER A 109 4.52 -1.29 -0.31
C SER A 109 3.78 0.04 -0.30
N VAL A 110 2.64 0.04 -0.97
CA VAL A 110 1.68 1.15 -1.03
C VAL A 110 0.34 0.64 -0.50
N VAL A 111 -0.26 1.42 0.38
CA VAL A 111 -1.60 1.16 0.93
C VAL A 111 -2.49 2.36 0.65
N ILE A 112 -3.65 2.11 0.03
CA ILE A 112 -4.70 3.09 -0.19
C ILE A 112 -5.89 2.67 0.67
N SER A 113 -6.36 3.56 1.53
CA SER A 113 -7.50 3.30 2.41
C SER A 113 -8.43 4.50 2.45
N ALA A 114 -9.74 4.25 2.49
CA ALA A 114 -10.69 5.28 2.89
C ALA A 114 -10.77 5.35 4.43
N GLU A 115 -11.13 6.52 4.96
CA GLU A 115 -11.52 6.69 6.38
C GLU A 115 -12.79 7.52 6.48
#